data_AF-A0A7S3BG01-F1
#
_entry.id   AF-A0A7S3BG01-F1
#
_cell.length_a   1.000
_cell.length_b   1.000
_cell.length_c   1.000
_cell.angle_alpha   90.00
_cell.angle_beta   90.00
_cell.angle_gamma   90.00
#
_symmetry.space_group_name_H-M   'P 1'
#
loop_
_entity.id
_entity.type
_entity.pdbx_description
1 polymer ?
#
loop_
_entity_poly.entity_id
_entity_poly.type
_entity_poly.pdbx_seq_one_letter_code
_entity_poly.pdbx_strand_id
1 'polypeptide(L)'
;ALTLRDSCYRFLASPNSSTSALLFSSFVLLISVISIITLAIENNNETIKLRNALADGTYADGTYNPELNSFQGWNIFLLVTFIIELCLRVCCYPAPWKHMMLWIDVLCVVPLSLRVALSLSGGDESKGVLRYYADVGEKPWGTLFVVLVSFSSFRFLKMTRYLLGMKILKGTLSQAQTALIIPIYLMIMNLTFFGTLIFAVEYDPHDADNGARVPDIPTAWWMVLVTMTTVGYGDYSPQVASVGQ
;
A
#
# COMPACT_ATOMS: atom_id res chain seq x y z
N ALA A 1 31.89 -21.65 21.11
CA ALA A 1 31.81 -20.18 21.05
C ALA A 1 30.77 -19.81 20.01
N LEU A 2 29.84 -18.90 20.31
CA LEU A 2 28.95 -18.36 19.28
C LEU A 2 29.81 -17.67 18.22
N THR A 3 29.59 -17.98 16.94
CA THR A 3 30.30 -17.28 15.88
C THR A 3 29.85 -15.81 15.88
N LEU A 4 30.72 -14.90 15.45
CA LEU A 4 30.43 -13.45 15.40
C LEU A 4 29.13 -13.18 14.60
N ARG A 5 28.90 -14.00 13.56
CA ARG A 5 27.67 -14.02 12.76
C ARG A 5 26.43 -14.40 13.56
N ASP A 6 26.49 -15.42 14.41
CA ASP A 6 25.35 -15.84 15.24
C ASP A 6 24.97 -14.78 16.27
N SER A 7 25.97 -14.08 16.83
CA SER A 7 25.75 -12.95 17.73
C SER A 7 25.08 -11.77 17.00
N CYS A 8 25.54 -11.42 15.80
CA CYS A 8 24.91 -10.39 14.98
C CYS A 8 23.50 -10.79 14.51
N TYR A 9 23.29 -12.06 14.16
CA TYR A 9 21.97 -12.58 13.82
C TYR A 9 20.99 -12.40 14.99
N ARG A 10 21.38 -12.81 16.21
CA ARG A 10 20.55 -12.64 17.41
C ARG A 10 20.23 -11.17 17.67
N PHE A 11 21.21 -10.29 17.52
CA PHE A 11 21.03 -8.84 17.65
C PHE A 11 19.99 -8.29 16.66
N LEU A 12 20.03 -8.70 15.39
CA LEU A 12 19.12 -8.19 14.33
C LEU A 12 17.77 -8.90 14.28
N ALA A 13 17.69 -10.16 14.71
CA ALA A 13 16.48 -10.98 14.62
C ALA A 13 15.57 -10.80 15.85
N SER A 14 16.14 -10.58 17.04
CA SER A 14 15.39 -10.46 18.29
C SER A 14 15.61 -9.11 18.97
N PRO A 15 14.61 -8.22 19.02
CA PRO A 15 14.76 -6.91 19.66
C PRO A 15 15.08 -7.00 21.16
N ASN A 16 14.67 -8.10 21.81
CA ASN A 16 14.87 -8.32 23.25
C ASN A 16 16.21 -9.00 23.59
N SER A 17 17.13 -9.19 22.65
CA SER A 17 18.40 -9.88 22.93
C SER A 17 19.34 -9.05 23.81
N SER A 18 19.32 -7.73 23.66
CA SER A 18 20.16 -6.79 24.43
C SER A 18 19.52 -5.41 24.43
N THR A 19 19.90 -4.56 25.39
CA THR A 19 19.44 -3.15 25.44
C THR A 19 19.81 -2.39 24.17
N SER A 20 20.99 -2.67 23.59
CA SER A 20 21.41 -2.09 22.31
C SER A 20 20.56 -2.58 21.13
N ALA A 21 20.17 -3.86 21.11
CA ALA A 21 19.30 -4.42 20.09
C ALA A 21 17.90 -3.79 20.17
N LEU A 22 17.42 -3.55 21.40
CA LEU A 22 16.16 -2.88 21.65
C LEU A 22 16.18 -1.44 21.14
N LEU A 23 17.21 -0.67 21.47
CA LEU A 23 17.37 0.71 21.00
C LEU A 23 17.45 0.79 19.48
N PHE A 24 18.28 -0.05 18.85
CA PHE A 24 18.40 -0.12 17.40
C PHE A 24 17.07 -0.49 16.74
N SER A 25 16.38 -1.49 17.27
CA SER A 25 15.08 -1.94 16.75
C SER A 25 14.00 -0.87 16.88
N SER A 26 13.95 -0.17 18.03
CA SER A 26 13.03 0.94 18.26
C SER A 26 13.32 2.12 17.32
N PHE A 27 14.60 2.42 17.07
CA PHE A 27 15.01 3.44 16.11
C PHE A 27 14.56 3.10 14.68
N VAL A 28 14.82 1.86 14.22
CA VAL A 28 14.41 1.38 12.89
C VAL A 28 12.88 1.38 12.73
N LEU A 29 12.15 1.06 13.80
CA LEU A 29 10.70 1.15 13.80
C LEU A 29 10.23 2.61 13.66
N LEU A 30 10.77 3.51 14.49
CA LEU A 30 10.39 4.92 14.49
C LEU A 30 10.66 5.58 13.12
N ILE A 31 11.84 5.34 12.55
CA ILE A 31 12.17 5.88 11.21
C ILE A 31 11.27 5.28 10.12
N SER A 32 10.83 4.02 10.26
CA SER A 32 9.88 3.39 9.33
C SER A 32 8.49 4.01 9.43
N VAL A 33 8.01 4.35 10.63
CA VAL A 33 6.73 5.08 10.82
C VAL A 33 6.82 6.46 10.17
N ILE A 34 7.88 7.22 10.46
CA ILE A 34 8.07 8.56 9.91
C ILE A 34 8.15 8.49 8.38
N SER A 35 8.85 7.50 7.82
CA SER A 35 8.91 7.30 6.37
C SER A 35 7.53 7.14 5.71
N ILE A 36 6.60 6.43 6.35
CA ILE A 36 5.23 6.25 5.82
C ILE A 36 4.45 7.57 5.87
N ILE A 37 4.58 8.32 6.97
CA ILE A 37 3.94 9.63 7.11
C ILE A 37 4.49 10.61 6.06
N THR A 38 5.81 10.68 5.91
CA THR A 38 6.43 11.54 4.89
C THR A 38 6.01 11.13 3.48
N LEU A 39 5.95 9.83 3.19
CA LEU A 39 5.46 9.33 1.90
C LEU A 39 4.03 9.78 1.61
N ALA A 40 3.13 9.72 2.60
CA ALA A 40 1.75 10.15 2.43
C ALA A 40 1.65 11.66 2.14
N ILE A 41 2.41 12.46 2.88
CA ILE A 41 2.49 13.92 2.68
C ILE A 41 3.07 14.25 1.30
N GLU A 42 4.17 13.58 0.91
CA GLU A 42 4.82 13.78 -0.38
C GLU A 42 3.87 13.41 -1.52
N ASN A 43 3.23 12.23 -1.48
CA ASN A 43 2.25 11.83 -2.50
C ASN A 43 1.10 12.84 -2.64
N ASN A 44 0.57 13.36 -1.52
CA ASN A 44 -0.48 14.36 -1.54
C ASN A 44 0.00 15.67 -2.19
N ASN A 45 1.18 16.16 -1.79
CA ASN A 45 1.74 17.40 -2.33
C ASN A 45 2.02 17.27 -3.84
N GLU A 46 2.58 16.15 -4.28
CA GLU A 46 2.83 15.88 -5.71
C GLU A 46 1.52 15.82 -6.50
N THR A 47 0.48 15.20 -5.94
CA THR A 47 -0.85 15.15 -6.59
C THR A 47 -1.44 16.55 -6.75
N ILE A 48 -1.32 17.41 -5.73
CA ILE A 48 -1.80 18.80 -5.80
C ILE A 48 -1.01 19.61 -6.84
N LYS A 49 0.32 19.46 -6.86
CA LYS A 49 1.18 20.12 -7.85
C LYS A 49 0.81 19.71 -9.28
N LEU A 50 0.59 18.41 -9.53
CA LEU A 50 0.10 17.92 -10.83
C LEU A 50 -1.23 18.54 -11.19
N ARG A 51 -2.20 18.48 -10.28
CA ARG A 51 -3.55 19.00 -10.54
C ARG A 51 -3.52 20.46 -10.93
N ASN A 52 -2.72 21.28 -10.23
CA ASN A 52 -2.57 22.70 -10.54
C ASN A 52 -1.85 22.90 -11.90
N ALA A 53 -0.77 22.15 -12.17
CA ALA A 53 -0.04 22.24 -13.42
C ALA A 53 -0.86 21.82 -14.65
N LEU A 54 -1.77 20.83 -14.50
CA LEU A 54 -2.73 20.45 -15.53
C LEU A 54 -3.80 21.54 -15.73
N ALA A 55 -4.30 22.15 -14.64
CA ALA A 55 -5.30 23.21 -14.71
C ALA A 55 -4.75 24.48 -15.38
N ASP A 56 -3.50 24.83 -15.10
CA ASP A 56 -2.82 26.01 -15.64
C ASP A 56 -2.24 25.78 -17.05
N GLY A 57 -2.34 24.56 -17.59
CA GLY A 57 -1.79 24.20 -18.91
C GLY A 57 -0.25 24.13 -18.99
N THR A 58 0.45 24.55 -17.94
CA THR A 58 1.94 24.57 -17.86
C THR A 58 2.56 23.19 -18.01
N TYR A 59 1.83 22.13 -17.65
CA TYR A 59 2.28 20.75 -17.87
C TYR A 59 2.35 20.38 -19.36
N ALA A 60 1.32 20.75 -20.14
CA ALA A 60 1.25 20.46 -21.57
C ALA A 60 2.24 21.30 -22.38
N ASP A 61 2.48 22.53 -21.93
CA ASP A 61 3.42 23.47 -22.56
C ASP A 61 4.89 23.18 -22.19
N GLY A 62 5.14 22.21 -21.30
CA GLY A 62 6.48 21.83 -20.87
C GLY A 62 7.21 22.90 -20.05
N THR A 63 6.52 23.98 -19.66
CA THR A 63 7.04 25.12 -18.88
C THR A 63 6.96 24.88 -17.37
N TYR A 64 6.34 23.78 -16.95
CA TYR A 64 6.30 23.37 -15.55
C TYR A 64 7.70 23.04 -15.03
N ASN A 65 8.20 23.84 -14.08
CA ASN A 65 9.43 23.56 -13.36
C ASN A 65 9.09 22.91 -12.00
N PRO A 66 9.30 21.59 -11.83
CA PRO A 66 9.16 20.97 -10.52
C PRO A 66 10.23 21.55 -9.60
N GLU A 67 9.84 22.43 -8.67
CA GLU A 67 10.74 22.88 -7.60
C GLU A 67 11.41 21.67 -6.96
N LEU A 68 12.74 21.77 -6.73
CA LEU A 68 13.53 20.73 -6.08
C LEU A 68 12.78 20.22 -4.85
N ASN A 69 12.42 18.95 -4.85
CA ASN A 69 11.65 18.35 -3.78
C ASN A 69 12.38 18.55 -2.45
N SER A 70 11.79 19.35 -1.56
CA SER A 70 12.28 19.56 -0.18
C SER A 70 12.55 18.23 0.56
N PHE A 71 11.87 17.15 0.14
CA PHE A 71 12.01 15.80 0.69
C PHE A 71 13.11 14.94 0.05
N GLN A 72 13.83 15.41 -0.98
CA GLN A 72 14.85 14.61 -1.67
C GLN A 72 15.97 14.14 -0.73
N GLY A 73 16.52 15.05 0.08
CA GLY A 73 17.56 14.72 1.05
C GLY A 73 17.07 13.71 2.10
N TRP A 74 15.82 13.86 2.55
CA TRP A 74 15.19 12.93 3.47
C TRP A 74 15.01 11.53 2.86
N ASN A 75 14.56 11.43 1.61
CA ASN A 75 14.40 10.17 0.90
C ASN A 75 15.74 9.46 0.67
N ILE A 76 16.82 10.21 0.40
CA ILE A 76 18.18 9.65 0.31
C ILE A 76 18.63 9.12 1.67
N PHE A 77 18.44 9.88 2.75
CA PHE A 77 18.77 9.46 4.11
C PHE A 77 18.04 8.16 4.52
N LEU A 78 16.74 8.09 4.24
CA LEU A 78 15.93 6.90 4.47
C LEU A 78 16.44 5.71 3.64
N LEU A 79 16.78 5.94 2.37
CA LEU A 79 17.30 4.91 1.48
C LEU A 79 18.61 4.33 2.00
N VAL A 80 19.57 5.18 2.36
CA VAL A 80 20.85 4.76 2.94
C VAL A 80 20.62 3.94 4.21
N THR A 81 19.74 4.41 5.10
CA THR A 81 19.42 3.69 6.34
C THR A 81 18.85 2.30 6.08
N PHE A 82 17.90 2.17 5.15
CA PHE A 82 17.30 0.87 4.81
C PHE A 82 18.24 -0.03 4.02
N ILE A 83 19.13 0.51 3.18
CA ILE A 83 20.17 -0.28 2.51
C ILE A 83 21.15 -0.83 3.53
N ILE A 84 21.61 -0.02 4.49
CA ILE A 84 22.51 -0.48 5.57
C ILE A 84 21.84 -1.62 6.34
N GLU A 85 20.56 -1.45 6.72
CA GLU A 85 19.79 -2.49 7.40
C GLU A 85 19.69 -3.78 6.58
N LEU A 86 19.39 -3.67 5.28
CA LEU A 86 19.29 -4.80 4.36
C LEU A 86 20.64 -5.52 4.22
N CYS A 87 21.73 -4.78 4.01
CA CYS A 87 23.08 -5.32 3.92
C CYS A 87 23.49 -6.06 5.19
N LEU A 88 23.24 -5.47 6.36
CA LEU A 88 23.48 -6.13 7.66
C LEU A 88 22.73 -7.47 7.75
N ARG A 89 21.48 -7.54 7.28
CA ARG A 89 20.68 -8.77 7.31
C ARG A 89 21.17 -9.81 6.32
N VAL A 90 21.51 -9.43 5.09
CA VAL A 90 22.09 -10.35 4.10
C VAL A 90 23.38 -10.99 4.65
N CYS A 91 24.25 -10.20 5.29
CA CYS A 91 25.50 -10.69 5.85
C CYS A 91 25.29 -11.58 7.09
N CYS A 92 24.34 -11.25 7.97
CA CYS A 92 24.20 -11.92 9.26
C CYS A 92 23.24 -13.12 9.23
N TYR A 93 22.23 -13.14 8.35
CA TYR A 93 21.23 -14.21 8.36
C TYR A 93 21.79 -15.53 7.80
N PRO A 94 21.50 -16.68 8.44
CA PRO A 94 21.76 -17.98 7.85
C PRO A 94 20.83 -18.20 6.65
N ALA A 95 21.37 -18.41 5.44
CA ALA A 95 20.59 -18.56 4.21
C ALA A 95 19.53 -17.42 4.01
N PRO A 96 19.97 -16.18 3.77
CA PRO A 96 19.12 -14.98 3.81
C PRO A 96 17.89 -15.08 2.90
N TRP A 97 18.04 -15.69 1.72
CA TRP A 97 16.98 -15.85 0.70
C TRP A 97 15.78 -16.68 1.17
N LYS A 98 15.94 -17.55 2.17
CA LYS A 98 14.83 -18.36 2.72
C LYS A 98 14.01 -17.61 3.78
N HIS A 99 14.50 -16.47 4.27
CA HIS A 99 13.83 -15.72 5.31
C HIS A 99 12.83 -14.72 4.74
N MET A 100 11.52 -14.93 4.98
CA MET A 100 10.43 -13.99 4.67
C MET A 100 10.72 -12.55 5.11
N MET A 101 11.45 -12.42 6.21
CA MET A 101 11.86 -11.16 6.82
C MET A 101 12.80 -10.32 5.94
N LEU A 102 13.65 -10.96 5.14
CA LEU A 102 14.50 -10.26 4.17
C LEU A 102 13.67 -9.69 3.01
N TRP A 103 12.68 -10.47 2.55
CA TRP A 103 11.80 -10.06 1.45
C TRP A 103 10.99 -8.80 1.78
N ILE A 104 10.58 -8.64 3.04
CA ILE A 104 9.96 -7.39 3.53
C ILE A 104 10.94 -6.22 3.38
N ASP A 105 12.21 -6.38 3.76
CA ASP A 105 13.19 -5.30 3.61
C ASP A 105 13.49 -4.96 2.15
N VAL A 106 13.57 -5.97 1.29
CA VAL A 106 13.71 -5.78 -0.16
C VAL A 106 12.52 -4.99 -0.72
N LEU A 107 11.30 -5.38 -0.35
CA LEU A 107 10.06 -4.67 -0.73
C LEU A 107 10.04 -3.22 -0.23
N CYS A 108 10.73 -2.92 0.88
CA CYS A 108 10.86 -1.57 1.40
C CYS A 108 11.86 -0.72 0.61
N VAL A 109 13.03 -1.30 0.27
CA VAL A 109 14.16 -0.62 -0.37
C VAL A 109 13.88 -0.37 -1.85
N VAL A 110 13.38 -1.36 -2.60
CA VAL A 110 13.24 -1.29 -4.06
C VAL A 110 12.37 -0.11 -4.54
N PRO A 111 11.18 0.13 -3.96
CA PRO A 111 10.37 1.28 -4.36
C PRO A 111 11.03 2.64 -4.03
N LEU A 112 11.80 2.71 -2.93
CA LEU A 112 12.49 3.94 -2.53
C LEU A 112 13.71 4.21 -3.42
N SER A 113 14.48 3.17 -3.75
CA SER A 113 15.62 3.30 -4.66
C SER A 113 15.16 3.74 -6.03
N LEU A 114 14.03 3.23 -6.52
CA LEU A 114 13.45 3.65 -7.79
C LEU A 114 13.04 5.13 -7.77
N ARG A 115 12.34 5.57 -6.72
CA ARG A 115 11.97 6.99 -6.52
C ARG A 115 13.20 7.89 -6.51
N VAL A 116 14.20 7.58 -5.68
CA VAL A 116 15.43 8.38 -5.54
C VAL A 116 16.26 8.36 -6.83
N ALA A 117 16.38 7.22 -7.50
CA ALA A 117 17.11 7.11 -8.77
C ALA A 117 16.52 8.03 -9.84
N LEU A 118 15.20 8.14 -9.93
CA LEU A 118 14.55 9.07 -10.85
C LEU A 118 14.73 10.54 -10.44
N SER A 119 14.68 10.84 -9.14
CA SER A 119 14.98 12.18 -8.65
C SER A 119 16.41 12.62 -8.96
N LEU A 120 17.36 11.67 -9.02
CA LEU A 120 18.78 11.94 -9.29
C LEU A 120 19.15 11.88 -10.78
N SER A 121 18.47 11.04 -11.57
CA SER A 121 18.71 10.90 -13.00
C SER A 121 18.19 12.08 -13.84
N GLY A 122 17.54 13.06 -13.22
CA GLY A 122 17.06 14.27 -13.87
C GLY A 122 18.19 15.24 -14.21
N GLY A 123 18.82 15.07 -15.37
CA GLY A 123 19.47 16.17 -16.08
C GLY A 123 18.44 16.89 -16.98
N ASP A 124 18.52 18.23 -17.06
CA ASP A 124 17.87 19.28 -17.90
C ASP A 124 16.46 19.09 -18.52
N GLU A 125 15.85 17.91 -18.52
CA GLU A 125 14.46 17.65 -18.89
C GLU A 125 13.67 17.13 -17.68
N SER A 126 13.40 18.05 -16.77
CA SER A 126 12.69 17.93 -15.49
C SER A 126 11.42 17.08 -15.51
N LYS A 127 11.58 15.75 -15.43
CA LYS A 127 10.49 14.77 -15.49
C LYS A 127 10.65 13.75 -14.37
N GLY A 128 10.50 14.25 -13.13
CA GLY A 128 10.52 13.43 -11.92
C GLY A 128 9.34 12.45 -11.83
N VAL A 129 9.12 11.89 -10.64
CA VAL A 129 7.99 10.99 -10.30
C VAL A 129 6.64 11.51 -10.82
N LEU A 130 6.46 12.83 -10.84
CA LEU A 130 5.33 13.58 -11.40
C LEU A 130 4.99 13.20 -12.87
N ARG A 131 5.98 13.03 -13.76
CA ARG A 131 5.70 12.62 -15.16
C ARG A 131 5.11 11.22 -15.23
N TYR A 132 5.61 10.30 -14.41
CA TYR A 132 5.06 8.95 -14.38
C TYR A 132 3.63 8.93 -13.86
N TYR A 133 3.25 9.86 -12.98
CA TYR A 133 1.86 10.05 -12.55
C TYR A 133 0.97 10.68 -13.62
N ALA A 134 1.52 11.56 -14.46
CA ALA A 134 0.78 12.19 -15.56
C ALA A 134 0.61 11.27 -16.78
N ASP A 135 1.62 10.46 -17.11
CA ASP A 135 1.59 9.47 -18.20
C ASP A 135 0.78 8.19 -17.82
N VAL A 136 0.09 8.17 -16.65
CA VAL A 136 -0.75 7.04 -16.21
C VAL A 136 -1.92 6.88 -17.16
N GLY A 137 -2.01 5.71 -17.81
CA GLY A 137 -3.05 5.41 -18.78
C GLY A 137 -2.63 5.64 -20.23
N GLU A 138 -1.65 6.50 -20.50
CA GLU A 138 -1.09 6.67 -21.86
C GLU A 138 -0.05 5.59 -22.18
N LYS A 139 0.76 5.19 -21.18
CA LYS A 139 1.81 4.17 -21.34
C LYS A 139 1.69 3.09 -20.28
N PRO A 140 1.85 1.80 -20.65
CA PRO A 140 1.77 0.69 -19.69
C PRO A 140 2.84 0.80 -18.58
N TRP A 141 4.00 1.38 -18.89
CA TRP A 141 5.08 1.58 -17.94
C TRP A 141 4.74 2.61 -16.84
N GLY A 142 3.88 3.60 -17.12
CA GLY A 142 3.43 4.61 -16.16
C GLY A 142 2.61 3.99 -15.03
N THR A 143 1.62 3.16 -15.40
CA THR A 143 0.78 2.44 -14.42
C THR A 143 1.61 1.47 -13.58
N LEU A 144 2.49 0.68 -14.21
CA LEU A 144 3.38 -0.24 -13.47
C LEU A 144 4.24 0.53 -12.46
N PHE A 145 4.79 1.66 -12.86
CA PHE A 145 5.62 2.50 -12.00
C PHE A 145 4.84 3.01 -10.79
N VAL A 146 3.64 3.55 -10.99
CA VAL A 146 2.79 4.04 -9.89
C VAL A 146 2.44 2.93 -8.91
N VAL A 147 2.13 1.72 -9.41
CA VAL A 147 1.89 0.54 -8.58
C VAL A 147 3.15 0.18 -7.77
N LEU A 148 4.32 0.14 -8.39
CA LEU A 148 5.59 -0.14 -7.72
C LEU A 148 5.91 0.91 -6.65
N VAL A 149 5.66 2.19 -6.93
CA VAL A 149 5.82 3.27 -5.95
C VAL A 149 4.84 3.11 -4.79
N SER A 150 3.60 2.67 -5.06
CA SER A 150 2.56 2.44 -4.05
C SER A 150 2.94 1.34 -3.06
N PHE A 151 3.71 0.34 -3.50
CA PHE A 151 4.29 -0.69 -2.62
C PHE A 151 5.26 -0.11 -1.57
N SER A 152 5.72 1.12 -1.72
CA SER A 152 6.43 1.84 -0.66
C SER A 152 5.65 1.89 0.67
N SER A 153 4.32 1.91 0.61
CA SER A 153 3.47 1.90 1.80
C SER A 153 3.63 0.61 2.61
N PHE A 154 3.97 -0.52 1.97
CA PHE A 154 4.22 -1.79 2.65
C PHE A 154 5.40 -1.78 3.62
N ARG A 155 6.17 -0.70 3.72
CA ARG A 155 7.09 -0.48 4.85
C ARG A 155 6.42 -0.59 6.21
N PHE A 156 5.10 -0.40 6.30
CA PHE A 156 4.35 -0.69 7.52
C PHE A 156 4.49 -2.16 7.95
N LEU A 157 4.74 -3.09 7.02
CA LEU A 157 4.97 -4.51 7.33
C LEU A 157 6.24 -4.72 8.17
N LYS A 158 7.21 -3.78 8.16
CA LYS A 158 8.34 -3.84 9.11
C LYS A 158 7.87 -3.84 10.56
N MET A 159 6.74 -3.19 10.87
CA MET A 159 6.14 -3.16 12.21
C MET A 159 5.82 -4.56 12.74
N THR A 160 5.49 -5.51 11.85
CA THR A 160 5.13 -6.88 12.24
C THR A 160 6.22 -7.63 13.01
N ARG A 161 7.48 -7.20 12.85
CA ARG A 161 8.63 -7.78 13.55
C ARG A 161 8.73 -7.31 15.00
N TYR A 162 8.42 -6.03 15.22
CA TYR A 162 8.72 -5.30 16.44
C TYR A 162 7.53 -5.25 17.39
N LEU A 163 6.31 -5.23 16.84
CA LEU A 163 5.09 -5.33 17.63
C LEU A 163 4.84 -6.78 18.03
N LEU A 164 5.05 -7.10 19.31
CA LEU A 164 4.72 -8.41 19.89
C LEU A 164 3.26 -8.80 19.58
N GLY A 165 2.36 -7.82 19.57
CA GLY A 165 0.95 -7.99 19.20
C GLY A 165 0.75 -8.61 17.82
N MET A 166 1.59 -8.28 16.82
CA MET A 166 1.48 -8.89 15.48
C MET A 166 1.87 -10.37 15.47
N LYS A 167 2.83 -10.78 16.33
CA LYS A 167 3.20 -12.19 16.49
C LYS A 167 2.09 -12.98 17.18
N ILE A 168 1.48 -12.41 18.21
CA ILE A 168 0.34 -12.99 18.91
C ILE A 168 -0.84 -13.11 17.96
N LEU A 169 -1.21 -12.03 17.27
CA LEU A 169 -2.29 -12.01 16.29
C LEU A 169 -2.09 -13.07 15.20
N LYS A 170 -0.86 -13.23 14.67
CA LYS A 170 -0.55 -14.29 13.71
C LYS A 170 -0.77 -15.68 14.30
N GLY A 171 -0.34 -15.92 15.54
CA GLY A 171 -0.56 -17.19 16.24
C GLY A 171 -2.04 -17.49 16.44
N THR A 172 -2.80 -16.51 16.92
CA THR A 172 -4.25 -16.61 17.11
C THR A 172 -4.97 -16.84 15.78
N LEU A 173 -4.61 -16.10 14.72
CA LEU A 173 -5.16 -16.26 13.38
C LEU A 173 -4.90 -17.66 12.83
N SER A 174 -3.70 -18.19 13.02
CA SER A 174 -3.34 -19.54 12.60
C SER A 174 -4.11 -20.62 13.35
N GLN A 175 -4.39 -20.41 14.63
CA GLN A 175 -5.23 -21.32 15.43
C GLN A 175 -6.70 -21.22 15.05
N ALA A 176 -7.17 -20.01 14.72
CA ALA A 176 -8.54 -19.74 14.32
C ALA A 176 -8.79 -19.89 12.81
N GLN A 177 -7.81 -20.32 12.00
CA GLN A 177 -7.89 -20.30 10.54
C GLN A 177 -9.13 -21.02 10.01
N THR A 178 -9.44 -22.20 10.55
CA THR A 178 -10.62 -22.98 10.14
C THR A 178 -11.92 -22.27 10.52
N ALA A 179 -11.95 -21.64 11.69
CA ALA A 179 -13.10 -20.88 12.16
C ALA A 179 -13.31 -19.57 11.38
N LEU A 180 -12.27 -19.03 10.74
CA LEU A 180 -12.34 -17.83 9.91
C LEU A 180 -12.68 -18.12 8.45
N ILE A 181 -12.27 -19.28 7.91
CA ILE A 181 -12.56 -19.67 6.53
C ILE A 181 -14.08 -19.86 6.33
N ILE A 182 -14.76 -20.46 7.31
CA ILE A 182 -16.22 -20.71 7.24
C ILE A 182 -17.04 -19.41 7.06
N PRO A 183 -16.91 -18.37 7.90
CA PRO A 183 -17.65 -17.13 7.72
C PRO A 183 -17.26 -16.37 6.45
N ILE A 184 -16.00 -16.43 6.02
CA ILE A 184 -15.59 -15.85 4.72
C ILE A 184 -16.28 -16.57 3.57
N TYR A 185 -16.33 -17.91 3.60
CA TYR A 185 -17.05 -18.71 2.61
C TYR A 185 -18.54 -18.38 2.58
N LEU A 186 -19.19 -18.31 3.75
CA LEU A 186 -20.60 -17.92 3.86
C LEU A 186 -20.80 -16.49 3.36
N MET A 187 -19.89 -15.56 3.63
CA MET A 187 -19.96 -14.19 3.13
C MET A 187 -19.93 -14.18 1.59
N ILE A 188 -19.01 -14.90 0.96
CA ILE A 188 -18.93 -15.01 -0.51
C ILE A 188 -20.22 -15.62 -1.10
N MET A 189 -20.73 -16.71 -0.50
CA MET A 189 -21.98 -17.33 -0.93
C MET A 189 -23.16 -16.35 -0.85
N ASN A 190 -23.27 -15.59 0.24
CA ASN A 190 -24.28 -14.55 0.41
C ASN A 190 -24.11 -13.41 -0.60
N LEU A 191 -22.87 -12.96 -0.86
CA LEU A 191 -22.57 -11.94 -1.88
C LEU A 191 -23.07 -12.39 -3.25
N THR A 192 -22.74 -13.61 -3.68
CA THR A 192 -23.18 -14.12 -4.98
C THR A 192 -24.69 -14.30 -5.03
N PHE A 193 -25.30 -14.94 -4.02
CA PHE A 193 -26.73 -15.23 -4.02
C PHE A 193 -27.58 -13.96 -3.94
N PHE A 194 -27.38 -13.12 -2.91
CA PHE A 194 -28.18 -11.91 -2.73
C PHE A 194 -27.83 -10.83 -3.75
N GLY A 195 -26.57 -10.74 -4.20
CA GLY A 195 -26.19 -9.77 -5.23
C GLY A 195 -26.88 -10.05 -6.56
N THR A 196 -26.94 -11.33 -6.98
CA THR A 196 -27.68 -11.71 -8.19
C THR A 196 -29.19 -11.50 -8.02
N LEU A 197 -29.75 -11.79 -6.84
CA LEU A 197 -31.17 -11.58 -6.57
C LEU A 197 -31.56 -10.10 -6.62
N ILE A 198 -30.78 -9.24 -5.96
CA ILE A 198 -31.02 -7.79 -5.95
C ILE A 198 -30.87 -7.23 -7.36
N PHE A 199 -29.81 -7.61 -8.08
CA PHE A 199 -29.66 -7.22 -9.48
C PHE A 199 -30.87 -7.67 -10.30
N ALA A 200 -31.35 -8.90 -10.15
CA ALA A 200 -32.52 -9.38 -10.89
C ALA A 200 -33.83 -8.62 -10.58
N VAL A 201 -33.98 -8.10 -9.36
CA VAL A 201 -35.16 -7.33 -8.95
C VAL A 201 -35.05 -5.87 -9.39
N GLU A 202 -33.87 -5.27 -9.27
CA GLU A 202 -33.61 -3.85 -9.52
C GLU A 202 -33.24 -3.56 -10.98
N TYR A 203 -32.92 -4.59 -11.77
CA TYR A 203 -32.57 -4.43 -13.18
C TYR A 203 -33.81 -4.06 -13.99
N ASP A 204 -33.90 -2.79 -14.38
CA ASP A 204 -34.87 -2.30 -15.36
C ASP A 204 -34.15 -1.88 -16.66
N PRO A 205 -34.36 -2.60 -17.78
CA PRO A 205 -33.77 -2.24 -19.07
C PRO A 205 -34.31 -0.93 -19.66
N HIS A 206 -35.42 -0.38 -19.14
CA HIS A 206 -36.01 0.88 -19.58
C HIS A 206 -35.57 2.11 -18.76
N ASP A 207 -34.95 1.90 -17.60
CA ASP A 207 -34.52 2.97 -16.66
C ASP A 207 -32.99 3.14 -16.60
N ALA A 208 -32.27 2.49 -17.53
CA ALA A 208 -30.81 2.59 -17.64
C ALA A 208 -30.32 4.04 -17.84
N ASP A 209 -31.14 4.91 -18.42
CA ASP A 209 -30.83 6.32 -18.68
C ASP A 209 -31.11 7.26 -17.47
N ASN A 210 -31.88 6.84 -16.46
CA ASN A 210 -32.17 7.62 -15.24
C ASN A 210 -31.25 7.29 -14.05
N GLY A 211 -30.19 6.50 -14.29
CA GLY A 211 -29.22 6.14 -13.26
C GLY A 211 -29.74 5.04 -12.35
N ALA A 212 -29.95 3.83 -12.92
CA ALA A 212 -30.12 2.62 -12.14
C ALA A 212 -29.06 2.56 -11.03
N ARG A 213 -29.49 2.63 -9.77
CA ARG A 213 -28.59 2.62 -8.62
C ARG A 213 -27.84 1.30 -8.47
N VAL A 214 -28.25 0.23 -9.15
CA VAL A 214 -27.49 -1.03 -9.19
C VAL A 214 -27.23 -1.40 -10.66
N PRO A 215 -26.23 -0.78 -11.31
CA PRO A 215 -26.03 -0.90 -12.76
C PRO A 215 -25.50 -2.27 -13.21
N ASP A 216 -24.78 -2.96 -12.33
CA ASP A 216 -24.11 -4.22 -12.64
C ASP A 216 -23.97 -5.13 -11.40
N ILE A 217 -23.72 -6.41 -11.64
CA ILE A 217 -23.57 -7.44 -10.59
C ILE A 217 -22.44 -7.09 -9.59
N PRO A 218 -21.24 -6.64 -10.01
CA PRO A 218 -20.22 -6.15 -9.08
C PRO A 218 -20.70 -5.04 -8.12
N THR A 219 -21.51 -4.10 -8.60
CA THR A 219 -22.10 -3.07 -7.73
C THR A 219 -23.09 -3.67 -6.74
N ALA A 220 -23.91 -4.63 -7.18
CA ALA A 220 -24.80 -5.38 -6.28
C ALA A 220 -24.00 -6.16 -5.20
N TRP A 221 -22.86 -6.76 -5.54
CA TRP A 221 -21.97 -7.42 -4.58
C TRP A 221 -21.41 -6.45 -3.55
N TRP A 222 -20.97 -5.27 -3.98
CA TRP A 222 -20.50 -4.22 -3.07
C TRP A 222 -21.59 -3.79 -2.09
N MET A 223 -22.81 -3.56 -2.59
CA MET A 223 -23.96 -3.22 -1.75
C MET A 223 -24.25 -4.31 -0.70
N VAL A 224 -24.32 -5.58 -1.12
CA VAL A 224 -24.56 -6.71 -0.21
C VAL A 224 -23.45 -6.85 0.83
N LEU A 225 -22.19 -6.66 0.44
CA LEU A 225 -21.05 -6.72 1.35
C LEU A 225 -21.15 -5.66 2.45
N VAL A 226 -21.43 -4.42 2.06
CA VAL A 226 -21.55 -3.27 2.97
C VAL A 226 -22.77 -3.41 3.90
N THR A 227 -23.87 -4.01 3.43
CA THR A 227 -25.04 -4.31 4.26
C THR A 227 -24.78 -5.46 5.24
N MET A 228 -24.19 -6.57 4.80
CA MET A 228 -23.90 -7.74 5.65
C MET A 228 -22.84 -7.45 6.72
N THR A 229 -21.89 -6.56 6.41
CA THR A 229 -20.91 -6.05 7.37
C THR A 229 -21.46 -4.91 8.23
N THR A 230 -22.74 -4.53 8.05
CA THR A 230 -23.43 -3.45 8.77
C THR A 230 -22.79 -2.07 8.63
N VAL A 231 -21.95 -1.87 7.61
CA VAL A 231 -21.30 -0.58 7.31
C VAL A 231 -22.31 0.41 6.73
N GLY A 232 -23.11 -0.02 5.75
CA GLY A 232 -24.25 0.77 5.23
C GLY A 232 -23.91 2.16 4.66
N TYR A 233 -22.95 2.28 3.73
CA TYR A 233 -22.58 3.57 3.14
C TYR A 233 -23.75 4.32 2.47
N GLY A 234 -24.70 3.59 1.87
CA GLY A 234 -25.87 4.18 1.21
C GLY A 234 -25.59 4.81 -0.16
N ASP A 235 -24.42 4.54 -0.73
CA ASP A 235 -24.04 4.88 -2.10
C ASP A 235 -24.88 4.11 -3.14
N TYR A 236 -25.25 2.87 -2.80
CA TYR A 236 -26.19 2.04 -3.55
C TYR A 236 -27.28 1.48 -2.63
N SER A 237 -28.54 1.48 -3.09
CA SER A 237 -29.69 1.04 -2.32
C SER A 237 -30.82 0.61 -3.26
N PRO A 238 -31.53 -0.50 -2.98
CA PRO A 238 -32.67 -0.93 -3.77
C PRO A 238 -33.83 0.06 -3.64
N GLN A 239 -34.59 0.26 -4.71
CA GLN A 239 -35.69 1.23 -4.78
C GLN A 239 -37.02 0.63 -5.23
N VAL A 240 -37.05 -0.60 -5.75
CA VAL A 240 -38.25 -1.21 -6.36
C VAL A 240 -39.42 -1.42 -5.35
N ALA A 241 -39.21 -1.14 -4.07
CA ALA A 241 -40.29 -1.09 -3.07
C ALA A 241 -41.25 0.13 -3.21
N SER A 242 -41.07 1.05 -4.17
CA SER A 242 -42.03 2.13 -4.45
C SER A 242 -43.17 1.75 -5.42
N VAL A 243 -43.48 0.47 -5.57
CA VAL A 243 -44.74 0.04 -6.20
C VAL A 243 -45.88 0.22 -5.18
N GLY A 244 -46.37 1.45 -5.06
CA GLY A 244 -47.58 1.77 -4.30
C GLY A 244 -47.62 3.12 -3.58
N GLN A 245 -47.43 4.23 -4.30
CA GLN A 245 -48.14 5.50 -4.06
C GLN A 245 -48.40 6.22 -5.38
#